data_AF-A0A1M2ZJB3-F1
#
_entry.id   AF-A0A1M2ZJB3-F1
#
_cell.length_a   1.000
_cell.length_b   1.000
_cell.length_c   1.000
_cell.angle_alpha   90.00
_cell.angle_beta   90.00
_cell.angle_gamma   90.00
#
_symmetry.space_group_name_H-M   'P 1'
#
loop_
_entity.id
_entity.type
_entity.pdbx_description
1 polymer ?
#
loop_
_entity_poly.entity_id
_entity_poly.type
_entity_poly.pdbx_seq_one_letter_code
_entity_poly.pdbx_strand_id
1 'polypeptide(L)' 'MTLNAEEQPLKVDVLNGEVVMTGPRVAIALRPSAATETARRLVAAAELAIEQAAGVPVQPLEGGAASND' A
#
# COMPACT_ATOMS: atom_id res chain seq x y z
N MET A 1 8.33 4.32 -22.95
CA MET A 1 8.75 3.35 -21.92
C MET A 1 7.73 3.43 -20.80
N THR A 2 6.85 2.44 -20.68
CA THR A 2 5.92 2.34 -19.56
C THR A 2 6.73 1.86 -18.36
N LEU A 3 6.82 2.69 -17.32
CA LEU A 3 7.53 2.36 -16.09
C LEU A 3 6.67 1.33 -15.33
N ASN A 4 6.96 0.04 -15.46
CA ASN A 4 6.45 -1.04 -14.60
C ASN A 4 7.04 -0.93 -13.17
N ALA A 5 7.08 0.28 -12.62
CA ALA A 5 7.65 0.61 -11.32
C ALA A 5 6.66 0.33 -10.18
N GLU A 6 5.41 0.00 -10.50
CA GLU A 6 4.30 -0.11 -9.56
C GLU A 6 4.28 -1.42 -8.77
N GLU A 7 5.10 -2.41 -9.16
CA GLU A 7 5.09 -3.76 -8.56
C GLU A 7 6.33 -4.10 -7.74
N GLN A 8 7.38 -3.26 -7.76
CA GLN A 8 8.60 -3.56 -7.00
C GLN A 8 8.52 -2.98 -5.58
N PRO A 9 8.62 -3.83 -4.53
CA PRO A 9 8.64 -3.34 -3.16
C PRO A 9 9.90 -2.49 -2.92
N LEU A 10 9.79 -1.55 -1.98
CA LEU A 10 10.95 -0.77 -1.54
C LEU A 10 12.00 -1.70 -0.94
N LYS A 11 13.26 -1.52 -1.34
CA LYS A 11 14.39 -2.16 -0.70
C LYS A 11 14.69 -1.44 0.60
N VAL A 12 14.92 -2.19 1.68
CA VAL A 12 15.27 -1.66 3.00
C VAL A 12 16.61 -2.25 3.44
N ASP A 13 17.57 -1.39 3.75
CA ASP A 13 18.89 -1.77 4.25
C ASP A 13 19.24 -0.96 5.51
N VAL A 14 20.28 -1.38 6.23
CA VAL A 14 20.87 -0.61 7.34
C VAL A 14 22.30 -0.22 6.97
N LEU A 15 22.58 1.08 6.91
CA LEU A 15 23.88 1.62 6.54
C LEU A 15 24.28 2.69 7.56
N ASN A 16 25.46 2.53 8.17
CA ASN A 16 26.01 3.48 9.16
C ASN A 16 25.06 3.79 10.33
N GLY A 17 24.24 2.82 10.75
CA GLY A 17 23.25 3.01 11.82
C GLY A 17 21.97 3.73 11.41
N GLU A 18 21.80 4.03 10.12
CA GLU A 18 20.57 4.56 9.54
C GLU A 18 19.82 3.46 8.78
N VAL A 19 18.50 3.56 8.74
CA VAL A 19 17.65 2.72 7.90
C VAL A 19 17.48 3.42 6.56
N VAL A 20 17.91 2.76 5.49
CA VAL A 20 17.86 3.29 4.12
C VAL A 20 16.79 2.55 3.34
N MET A 21 15.81 3.29 2.81
CA MET A 21 14.75 2.76 1.95
C MET A 21 14.92 3.31 0.53
N THR A 22 14.95 2.42 -0.46
CA THR A 22 15.15 2.79 -1.88
C THR A 22 14.14 2.12 -2.79
N GLY A 23 13.73 2.82 -3.84
CA GLY A 23 12.82 2.33 -4.87
C GLY A 23 12.94 3.16 -6.15
N PRO A 24 12.13 2.87 -7.19
CA PRO A 24 12.28 3.49 -8.51
C PRO A 24 12.23 5.02 -8.54
N ARG A 25 11.60 5.65 -7.54
CA ARG A 25 11.43 7.11 -7.43
C ARG A 25 11.73 7.66 -6.04
N VAL A 26 12.27 6.85 -5.14
CA VAL A 26 12.46 7.24 -3.74
C VAL A 26 13.80 6.73 -3.24
N ALA A 27 14.49 7.57 -2.47
CA ALA A 27 15.64 7.19 -1.66
C ALA A 27 15.59 8.02 -0.39
N ILE A 28 15.48 7.36 0.76
CA ILE A 28 15.39 8.02 2.06
C ILE A 28 16.27 7.29 3.08
N ALA A 29 17.00 8.06 3.90
CA ALA A 29 17.72 7.56 5.06
C ALA A 29 17.05 8.11 6.32
N LEU A 30 16.79 7.22 7.27
CA LEU A 30 16.10 7.52 8.52
C LEU A 30 16.96 7.09 9.70
N ARG A 31 17.00 7.94 10.73
CA ARG A 31 17.48 7.52 12.05
C ARG A 31 16.60 6.39 12.60
N PRO A 32 17.12 5.49 13.46
CA PRO A 32 16.38 4.32 13.94
C PRO A 32 15.00 4.62 14.55
N SER A 33 14.89 5.68 15.33
CA SER A 33 13.61 6.09 15.94
C SER A 33 12.59 6.58 14.91
N ALA A 34 13.03 7.37 13.92
CA ALA A 34 12.19 7.84 12.84
C ALA A 34 11.75 6.69 11.92
N ALA A 35 12.64 5.73 11.66
CA ALA A 35 12.31 4.52 10.91
C ALA A 35 11.25 3.67 11.62
N THR A 36 11.36 3.53 12.94
CA THR A 36 10.38 2.80 13.75
C THR A 36 9.00 3.45 13.68
N GLU A 37 8.93 4.76 13.86
CA GLU A 37 7.66 5.50 13.74
C GLU A 37 7.08 5.44 12.32
N THR A 38 7.94 5.53 11.31
CA THR A 38 7.53 5.42 9.89
C THR A 38 6.95 4.03 9.61
N ALA A 39 7.58 2.97 10.11
CA ALA A 39 7.08 1.60 9.96
C ALA A 39 5.71 1.42 10.64
N ARG A 40 5.52 1.97 11.85
CA ARG A 40 4.21 1.92 12.55
C ARG A 40 3.12 2.59 11.73
N ARG A 41 3.38 3.78 11.18
CA ARG A 41 2.41 4.49 10.34
C ARG A 41 2.11 3.74 9.04
N LEU A 42 3.15 3.14 8.44
CA LEU A 42 3.00 2.36 7.21
C LEU A 42 2.10 1.13 7.43
N VAL A 43 2.29 0.42 8.54
CA VAL A 43 1.45 -0.73 8.92
C VAL A 43 0.00 -0.29 9.09
N ALA A 44 -0.26 0.76 9.86
CA ALA A 44 -1.63 1.27 10.07
C ALA A 44 -2.30 1.72 8.76
N ALA A 45 -1.55 2.36 7.86
CA ALA A 45 -2.07 2.76 6.55
C ALA A 45 -2.36 1.54 5.65
N ALA A 46 -1.52 0.50 5.70
CA ALA A 46 -1.73 -0.73 4.95
C ALA A 46 -2.97 -1.50 5.44
N GLU A 47 -3.16 -1.60 6.76
CA GLU A 47 -4.35 -2.19 7.37
C GLU A 47 -5.62 -1.47 6.91
N LEU A 48 -5.62 -0.13 6.97
CA LEU A 48 -6.74 0.68 6.48
C LEU A 48 -7.02 0.46 4.99
N ALA A 49 -5.98 0.36 4.15
CA ALA A 49 -6.14 0.10 2.72
C ALA A 49 -6.74 -1.29 2.44
N ILE A 50 -6.36 -2.30 3.22
CA ILE A 50 -6.93 -3.65 3.14
C ILE A 50 -8.41 -3.65 3.52
N GLU A 51 -8.78 -2.96 4.60
CA GLU A 51 -10.18 -2.82 5.02
C GLU A 51 -11.02 -2.12 3.94
N GLN A 52 -10.50 -1.05 3.33
CA GLN A 52 -11.19 -0.35 2.24
C GLN A 52 -11.36 -1.22 0.98
N ALA A 53 -10.36 -2.04 0.65
CA ALA A 53 -10.43 -2.97 -0.46
C ALA A 53 -11.46 -4.10 -0.20
N ALA A 54 -11.58 -4.56 1.05
CA ALA A 54 -12.57 -5.54 1.47
C ALA A 54 -14.00 -4.96 1.57
N GLY A 55 -14.12 -3.65 1.78
CA GLY A 55 -15.39 -2.92 1.92
C GLY A 55 -16.10 -2.55 0.62
N VAL A 56 -15.65 -3.02 -0.55
CA VAL A 56 -16.40 -2.84 -1.81
C VAL A 56 -17.63 -3.76 -1.76
N PRO A 57 -18.87 -3.24 -1.66
CA PRO A 57 -20.04 -4.09 -1.76
C PRO A 57 -20.08 -4.65 -3.18
N VAL A 58 -19.95 -5.96 -3.31
CA VAL A 58 -20.39 -6.69 -4.50
C VAL A 58 -21.90 -6.45 -4.54
N GLN A 59 -22.36 -5.47 -5.33
CA GLN A 59 -23.77 -5.36 -5.62
C GLN A 59 -24.17 -6.71 -6.20
N PRO A 60 -25.11 -7.46 -5.58
CA PRO A 60 -25.75 -8.54 -6.28
C PRO A 60 -26.33 -7.90 -7.54
N LEU A 61 -26.01 -8.45 -8.70
CA LEU A 61 -26.76 -8.13 -9.91
C LEU A 61 -28.19 -8.65 -9.67
N GLU A 62 -29.02 -7.88 -8.96
CA GLU A 62 -30.47 -8.01 -9.05
C GLU A 62 -30.85 -7.53 -10.45
N GLY A 63 -30.65 -8.44 -11.41
CA GLY A 63 -31.33 -8.41 -12.68
C GLY A 63 -32.81 -8.55 -12.40
N GLY A 64 -33.48 -7.42 -12.30
CA GLY A 64 -34.93 -7.33 -12.19
C GLY A 64 -35.57 -8.09 -13.34
N ALA A 65 -36.14 -9.26 -13.04
CA ALA A 65 -37.22 -9.82 -13.84
C ALA A 65 -38.51 -9.08 -13.46
N ALA A 66 -38.57 -7.80 -13.86
CA ALA A 66 -39.84 -7.11 -14.02
C ALA A 66 -40.36 -7.46 -15.42
N SER A 67 -41.01 -8.62 -15.52
CA SER A 67 -41.90 -8.95 -16.63
C SER A 67 -43.30 -9.04 -16.04
N ASN A 68 -44.07 -7.98 -16.24
CA ASN A 68 -45.49 -7.88 -15.91
C ASN A 68 -46.24 -7.75 -17.25
N ASP A 69 -47.38 -8.45 -17.33
CA ASP A 69 -48.32 -8.69 -18.46
C ASP A 69 -47.92 -9.73 -19.53
#